data_AF-A0A7C4KJB2-F1
#
_entry.id   AF-A0A7C4KJB2-F1
#
_cell.length_a   1.000
_cell.length_b   1.000
_cell.length_c   1.000
_cell.angle_alpha   90.00
_cell.angle_beta   90.00
_cell.angle_gamma   90.00
#
_symmetry.space_group_name_H-M   'P 1'
#
loop_
_entity.id
_entity.type
_entity.pdbx_description
1 polymer ?
#
loop_
_entity_poly.entity_id
_entity_poly.type
_entity_poly.pdbx_seq_one_letter_code
_entity_poly.pdbx_strand_id
1 'polypeptide(L)'
;MMYRLNPPGTIDYLIIGHITHDLTPDGILIGGTASYSSLTARALGHQVGIVTACNGCLDAPELAGIPIAGMRSEESTTFENIQTPHGRIQRIHKRAPDLNLSLVPDHWRKAPIVHLAPVAGEVDPALVRAFPDALIGLTPQGWMRSWDNTGRVRFSEWPEAGFVLGNATAAVFSIEDVQNDERYIEEFSSHIRILAVTEGAGVAGGIEGGRGQAVGGAEDEAAGERQHDGTVWPRPNWERRLPAAQTPGRR
;
A
#
# COMPACT_ATOMS: atom_id res chain seq x y z
N MET A 1 19.52 5.49 16.75
CA MET A 1 20.11 4.17 17.11
C MET A 1 19.52 3.12 16.17
N MET A 2 20.32 2.58 15.25
CA MET A 2 19.89 1.50 14.34
C MET A 2 19.91 0.17 15.10
N TYR A 3 18.80 -0.56 15.13
CA TYR A 3 18.74 -1.91 15.70
C TYR A 3 18.30 -2.91 14.63
N ARG A 4 18.96 -4.08 14.63
CA ARG A 4 18.59 -5.28 13.88
C ARG A 4 17.35 -5.94 14.52
N LEU A 5 16.35 -6.31 13.73
CA LEU A 5 15.23 -7.17 14.14
C LEU A 5 15.01 -8.29 13.10
N ASN A 6 14.96 -9.53 13.61
CA ASN A 6 14.76 -10.83 12.95
C ASN A 6 15.91 -11.42 12.09
N PRO A 7 16.05 -12.78 12.05
CA PRO A 7 17.11 -13.45 11.28
C PRO A 7 16.99 -13.10 9.79
N PRO A 8 18.08 -13.16 9.01
CA PRO A 8 18.10 -12.78 7.60
C PRO A 8 17.35 -13.83 6.78
N GLY A 9 16.02 -13.79 6.83
CA GLY A 9 15.21 -14.33 5.76
C GLY A 9 15.52 -13.51 4.51
N THR A 10 15.80 -14.19 3.40
CA THR A 10 15.72 -13.54 2.10
C THR A 10 14.31 -12.98 1.96
N ILE A 11 14.18 -11.71 1.59
CA ILE A 11 12.89 -11.19 1.13
C ILE A 11 12.88 -11.33 -0.38
N ASP A 12 11.71 -11.64 -0.95
CA ASP A 12 11.51 -11.60 -2.39
C ASP A 12 10.62 -10.41 -2.81
N TYR A 13 9.95 -9.77 -1.84
CA TYR A 13 9.05 -8.64 -2.05
C TYR A 13 9.35 -7.53 -1.04
N LEU A 14 9.94 -6.44 -1.51
CA LEU A 14 10.24 -5.25 -0.71
C LEU A 14 9.15 -4.19 -0.91
N ILE A 15 8.57 -3.69 0.17
CA ILE A 15 7.62 -2.57 0.15
C ILE A 15 8.25 -1.35 0.81
N ILE A 16 8.15 -0.19 0.17
CA ILE A 16 8.68 1.08 0.68
C ILE A 16 7.55 2.10 0.73
N GLY A 17 7.17 2.51 1.94
CA GLY A 17 6.07 3.43 2.19
C GLY A 17 5.78 3.53 3.68
N HIS A 18 5.07 4.57 4.10
CA HIS A 18 4.69 4.70 5.50
C HIS A 18 3.64 3.66 5.91
N ILE A 19 3.87 3.08 7.08
CA ILE A 19 2.82 2.51 7.92
C ILE A 19 2.16 3.69 8.62
N THR A 20 0.84 3.83 8.49
CA THR A 20 0.11 4.96 9.04
C THR A 20 -0.64 4.60 10.31
N HIS A 21 -0.96 5.62 11.09
CA HIS A 21 -2.02 5.58 12.08
C HIS A 21 -3.29 6.16 11.47
N ASP A 22 -4.34 5.36 11.38
CA ASP A 22 -5.64 5.82 10.93
C ASP A 22 -6.52 6.04 12.15
N LEU A 23 -6.90 7.29 12.39
CA LEU A 23 -7.79 7.69 13.47
C LEU A 23 -9.22 7.26 13.13
N THR A 24 -9.81 6.49 14.02
CA THR A 24 -11.21 6.07 13.96
C THR A 24 -11.91 6.40 15.29
N PRO A 25 -13.26 6.41 15.32
CA PRO A 25 -14.00 6.57 16.57
C PRO A 25 -13.65 5.52 17.64
N ASP A 26 -13.23 4.32 17.21
CA ASP A 26 -12.90 3.20 18.09
C ASP A 26 -11.41 3.17 18.50
N GLY A 27 -10.61 4.12 18.00
CA GLY A 27 -9.19 4.24 18.30
C GLY A 27 -8.30 4.27 17.06
N ILE A 28 -7.01 4.12 17.29
CA ILE A 28 -5.99 4.11 16.23
C ILE A 28 -5.94 2.71 15.60
N LEU A 29 -6.04 2.66 14.27
CA LEU A 29 -5.76 1.47 13.48
C LEU A 29 -4.44 1.62 12.71
N ILE A 30 -3.79 0.49 12.45
CA ILE A 30 -2.65 0.45 11.53
C ILE A 30 -3.18 0.52 10.10
N GLY A 31 -2.73 1.52 9.36
CA GLY A 31 -3.11 1.77 7.98
C GLY A 31 -1.91 1.88 7.06
N GLY A 32 -2.14 2.55 5.92
CA GLY A 32 -1.13 2.83 4.92
C GLY A 32 -0.96 1.67 3.95
N THR A 33 -0.64 2.01 2.70
CA THR A 33 -0.47 1.03 1.63
C THR A 33 0.58 -0.02 2.00
N ALA A 34 1.66 0.38 2.68
CA ALA A 34 2.69 -0.55 3.12
C ALA A 34 2.14 -1.70 3.97
N SER A 35 1.21 -1.42 4.89
CA SER A 35 0.59 -2.43 5.74
C SER A 35 -0.27 -3.39 4.92
N TYR A 36 -1.23 -2.87 4.15
CA TYR A 36 -2.14 -3.72 3.38
C TYR A 36 -1.43 -4.52 2.29
N SER A 37 -0.55 -3.90 1.52
CA SER A 37 0.20 -4.58 0.46
C SER A 37 1.12 -5.66 1.03
N SER A 38 1.69 -5.46 2.22
CA SER A 38 2.54 -6.47 2.85
C SER A 38 1.77 -7.72 3.27
N LEU A 39 0.57 -7.52 3.83
CA LEU A 39 -0.31 -8.60 4.22
C LEU A 39 -0.81 -9.38 3.00
N THR A 40 -1.19 -8.67 1.93
CA THR A 40 -1.61 -9.27 0.67
C THR A 40 -0.48 -10.06 0.01
N ALA A 41 0.72 -9.48 -0.13
CA ALA A 41 1.86 -10.19 -0.72
C ALA A 41 2.24 -11.43 0.09
N ARG A 42 2.24 -11.35 1.43
CA ARG A 42 2.46 -12.51 2.31
C ARG A 42 1.41 -13.59 2.10
N ALA A 43 0.13 -13.23 2.00
CA ALA A 43 -0.96 -14.18 1.76
C ALA A 43 -0.82 -14.87 0.38
N LEU A 44 -0.19 -14.21 -0.59
CA LEU A 44 0.14 -14.77 -1.91
C LEU A 44 1.42 -15.64 -1.90
N GLY A 45 2.06 -15.82 -0.75
CA GLY A 45 3.22 -16.71 -0.58
C GLY A 45 4.59 -16.02 -0.67
N HIS A 46 4.64 -14.69 -0.75
CA HIS A 46 5.90 -13.95 -0.77
C HIS A 46 6.54 -13.81 0.61
N GLN A 47 7.88 -13.73 0.62
CA GLN A 47 8.69 -13.34 1.76
C GLN A 47 8.85 -11.81 1.75
N VAL A 48 8.00 -11.14 2.53
CA VAL A 48 7.87 -9.68 2.49
C VAL A 48 8.83 -8.98 3.45
N GLY A 49 9.41 -7.86 3.03
CA GLY A 49 10.05 -6.88 3.91
C GLY A 49 9.45 -5.48 3.72
N ILE A 50 9.36 -4.70 4.80
CA ILE A 50 8.83 -3.32 4.76
C ILE A 50 9.91 -2.32 5.16
N VAL A 51 10.09 -1.26 4.40
CA VAL A 51 10.85 -0.07 4.80
C VAL A 51 9.89 1.08 5.06
N THR A 52 9.89 1.58 6.30
CA THR A 52 8.94 2.60 6.77
C THR A 52 9.59 3.57 7.77
N ALA A 53 8.89 4.66 8.08
CA ALA A 53 9.21 5.58 9.17
C ALA A 53 7.98 5.73 10.05
N CYS A 54 8.08 5.38 11.34
CA CYS A 54 6.95 5.45 12.25
C CYS A 54 7.35 5.46 13.73
N ASN A 55 6.41 5.92 14.57
CA ASN A 55 6.44 5.77 16.02
C ASN A 55 5.60 4.56 16.44
N GLY A 56 6.23 3.54 17.02
CA GLY A 56 5.53 2.42 17.63
C GLY A 56 4.90 1.40 16.68
N CYS A 57 4.81 1.67 15.36
CA CYS A 57 4.18 0.70 14.43
C CYS A 57 5.05 -0.53 14.15
N LEU A 58 6.32 -0.54 14.57
CA LEU A 58 7.21 -1.71 14.44
C LEU A 58 6.72 -2.92 15.25
N ASP A 59 5.90 -2.68 16.28
CA ASP A 59 5.38 -3.71 17.18
C ASP A 59 3.90 -4.02 16.91
N ALA A 60 3.36 -3.58 15.76
CA ALA A 60 1.98 -3.82 15.34
C ALA A 60 1.69 -5.34 15.24
N PRO A 61 0.75 -5.89 16.04
CA PRO A 61 0.43 -7.33 16.02
C PRO A 61 -0.02 -7.83 14.64
N GLU A 62 -0.67 -6.98 13.85
CA GLU A 62 -1.15 -7.28 12.50
C GLU A 62 0.01 -7.64 11.56
N LEU A 63 1.16 -7.00 11.75
CA LEU A 63 2.37 -7.19 10.94
C LEU A 63 3.34 -8.19 11.58
N ALA A 64 2.91 -8.92 12.62
CA ALA A 64 3.75 -9.91 13.29
C ALA A 64 4.32 -10.92 12.27
N GLY A 65 5.65 -11.11 12.35
CA GLY A 65 6.38 -12.01 11.47
C GLY A 65 6.85 -11.40 10.15
N ILE A 66 6.48 -10.16 9.81
CA ILE A 66 7.03 -9.44 8.66
C ILE A 66 8.26 -8.63 9.13
N PRO A 67 9.46 -8.85 8.56
CA PRO A 67 10.61 -7.99 8.81
C PRO A 67 10.33 -6.53 8.43
N ILE A 68 10.58 -5.61 9.36
CA ILE A 68 10.44 -4.17 9.15
C ILE A 68 11.78 -3.47 9.40
N ALA A 69 12.21 -2.66 8.45
CA ALA A 69 13.37 -1.79 8.54
C ALA A 69 12.97 -0.32 8.36
N GLY A 70 13.92 0.58 8.61
CA GLY A 70 13.75 2.01 8.40
C GLY A 70 13.99 2.84 9.65
N MET A 71 13.20 3.89 9.84
CA MET A 71 13.44 4.90 10.88
C MET A 71 12.39 4.82 11.99
N ARG A 72 12.83 4.75 13.25
CA ARG A 72 11.97 5.14 14.37
C ARG A 72 11.87 6.66 14.38
N SER A 73 10.67 7.18 14.20
CA SER A 73 10.36 8.61 14.23
C SER A 73 9.54 8.96 15.48
N GLU A 74 9.57 10.22 15.89
CA GLU A 74 8.67 10.72 16.94
C GLU A 74 7.21 10.76 16.46
N GLU A 75 7.01 10.91 15.16
CA GLU A 75 5.71 11.02 14.51
C GLU A 75 5.45 9.86 13.56
N SER A 76 4.23 9.31 13.59
CA SER A 76 3.70 8.44 12.56
C SER A 76 2.83 9.27 11.61
N THR A 77 2.91 9.00 10.30
CA THR A 77 1.94 9.57 9.37
C THR A 77 0.54 9.16 9.81
N THR A 78 -0.29 10.16 10.10
CA THR A 78 -1.57 9.95 10.78
C THR A 78 -2.68 10.55 9.93
N PHE A 79 -3.63 9.71 9.52
CA PHE A 79 -4.80 10.13 8.76
C PHE A 79 -6.07 10.00 9.59
N GLU A 80 -7.08 10.78 9.23
CA GLU A 80 -8.46 10.63 9.70
C GLU A 80 -9.38 10.64 8.48
N ASN A 81 -10.20 9.59 8.37
CA ASN A 81 -11.17 9.45 7.30
C ASN A 81 -12.58 9.76 7.82
N ILE A 82 -13.09 10.94 7.48
CA ILE A 82 -14.40 11.42 7.90
C ILE A 82 -15.42 11.10 6.81
N GLN A 83 -16.35 10.18 7.10
CA GLN A 83 -17.44 9.85 6.19
C GLN A 83 -18.49 10.97 6.21
N THR A 84 -18.91 11.43 5.03
CA THR A 84 -19.99 12.42 4.88
C THR A 84 -20.99 11.95 3.83
N PRO A 85 -22.22 12.49 3.80
CA PRO A 85 -23.19 12.18 2.75
C PRO A 85 -22.70 12.51 1.32
N HIS A 86 -21.67 13.35 1.18
CA HIS A 86 -21.10 13.78 -0.10
C HIS A 86 -19.76 13.08 -0.42
N GLY A 87 -19.44 12.00 0.31
CA GLY A 87 -18.19 11.26 0.18
C GLY A 87 -17.23 11.47 1.34
N ARG A 88 -16.07 10.85 1.23
CA ARG A 88 -15.04 10.85 2.28
C ARG A 88 -14.24 12.15 2.26
N ILE A 89 -14.11 12.79 3.41
CA ILE A 89 -13.11 13.84 3.66
C ILE A 89 -11.95 13.20 4.40
N GLN A 90 -10.76 13.25 3.81
CA GLN A 90 -9.54 12.78 4.48
C GLN A 90 -8.74 13.96 5.03
N ARG A 91 -8.24 13.81 6.25
CA ARG A 91 -7.33 14.75 6.89
C ARG A 91 -6.03 14.06 7.27
N ILE A 92 -4.91 14.73 7.05
CA ILE A 92 -3.60 14.35 7.60
C ILE A 92 -3.33 15.21 8.84
N HIS A 93 -3.03 14.56 9.96
CA HIS A 93 -2.72 15.22 11.22
C HIS A 93 -1.22 15.36 11.43
N LYS A 94 -0.47 14.33 11.02
CA LYS A 94 0.97 14.20 11.18
C LYS A 94 1.55 13.51 9.96
N ARG A 95 2.79 13.83 9.62
CA ARG A 95 3.56 13.18 8.55
C ARG A 95 4.93 12.76 9.09
N ALA A 96 5.26 11.49 8.96
CA ALA A 96 6.57 10.96 9.33
C ALA A 96 7.67 11.41 8.32
N PRO A 97 8.96 11.25 8.65
CA PRO A 97 10.07 11.62 7.77
C PRO A 97 10.09 10.85 6.44
N ASP A 98 10.79 11.42 5.45
CA ASP A 98 10.95 10.85 4.12
C ASP A 98 11.76 9.54 4.12
N LEU A 99 11.48 8.71 3.12
CA LEU A 99 12.12 7.44 2.87
C LEU A 99 13.03 7.55 1.66
N ASN A 100 14.31 7.25 1.85
CA ASN A 100 15.32 7.23 0.78
C ASN A 100 16.14 5.93 0.85
N LEU A 101 17.00 5.72 -0.15
CA LEU A 101 17.75 4.46 -0.32
C LEU A 101 18.62 4.08 0.90
N SER A 102 19.09 5.07 1.67
CA SER A 102 19.94 4.81 2.84
C SER A 102 19.21 4.03 3.95
N LEU A 103 17.88 4.10 3.98
CA LEU A 103 17.04 3.34 4.93
C LEU A 103 16.80 1.89 4.50
N VAL A 104 17.12 1.53 3.25
CA VAL A 104 16.93 0.17 2.73
C VAL A 104 18.15 -0.69 3.07
N PRO A 105 18.00 -1.78 3.84
CA PRO A 105 19.10 -2.68 4.15
C PRO A 105 19.76 -3.23 2.87
N ASP A 106 21.09 -3.30 2.84
CA ASP A 106 21.83 -3.69 1.63
C ASP A 106 21.40 -5.05 1.05
N HIS A 107 21.09 -6.01 1.91
CA HIS A 107 20.65 -7.34 1.51
C HIS A 107 19.21 -7.38 0.97
N TRP A 108 18.40 -6.34 1.21
CA TRP A 108 17.05 -6.17 0.65
C TRP A 108 17.06 -5.45 -0.69
N ARG A 109 18.16 -4.77 -1.05
CA ARG A 109 18.28 -4.06 -2.34
C ARG A 109 18.31 -4.97 -3.56
N LYS A 110 18.41 -6.28 -3.34
CA LYS A 110 18.34 -7.32 -4.37
C LYS A 110 16.99 -8.05 -4.41
N ALA A 111 15.97 -7.53 -3.71
CA ALA A 111 14.63 -8.09 -3.77
C ALA A 111 14.13 -8.10 -5.24
N PRO A 112 13.66 -9.24 -5.77
CA PRO A 112 13.15 -9.34 -7.13
C PRO A 112 11.91 -8.47 -7.39
N ILE A 113 11.11 -8.18 -6.37
CA ILE A 113 9.95 -7.29 -6.48
C ILE A 113 10.12 -6.14 -5.50
N VAL A 114 9.94 -4.92 -6.00
CA VAL A 114 9.96 -3.70 -5.19
C VAL A 114 8.68 -2.91 -5.43
N HIS A 115 7.97 -2.59 -4.37
CA HIS A 115 6.73 -1.83 -4.41
C HIS A 115 6.92 -0.49 -3.71
N LEU A 116 6.90 0.59 -4.50
CA LEU A 116 6.90 1.95 -3.97
C LEU A 116 5.45 2.37 -3.70
N ALA A 117 5.15 2.62 -2.44
CA ALA A 117 3.79 2.74 -1.94
C ALA A 117 3.60 4.02 -1.09
N PRO A 118 3.92 5.22 -1.62
CA PRO A 118 3.74 6.46 -0.89
C PRO A 118 2.27 6.71 -0.53
N VAL A 119 2.03 7.30 0.63
CA VAL A 119 0.69 7.73 1.08
C VAL A 119 0.59 9.24 1.33
N ALA A 120 1.73 9.91 1.52
CA ALA A 120 1.86 11.34 1.79
C ALA A 120 3.14 11.95 1.16
N GLY A 121 3.56 11.44 0.00
CA GLY A 121 4.71 11.93 -0.75
C GLY A 121 6.04 11.69 -0.04
N GLU A 122 6.12 10.69 0.83
CA GLU A 122 7.29 10.39 1.66
C GLU A 122 8.38 9.60 0.94
N VAL A 123 8.03 8.90 -0.14
CA VAL A 123 8.96 8.03 -0.86
C VAL A 123 9.70 8.87 -1.88
N ASP A 124 11.03 8.91 -1.77
CA ASP A 124 11.89 9.58 -2.75
C ASP A 124 11.66 8.99 -4.15
N PRO A 125 11.20 9.79 -5.15
CA PRO A 125 10.99 9.33 -6.52
C PRO A 125 12.22 8.67 -7.16
N ALA A 126 13.43 9.03 -6.74
CA ALA A 126 14.67 8.46 -7.27
C ALA A 126 14.84 6.97 -6.94
N LEU A 127 14.11 6.45 -5.94
CA LEU A 127 14.12 5.03 -5.57
C LEU A 127 13.68 4.11 -6.72
N VAL A 128 12.90 4.60 -7.67
CA VAL A 128 12.47 3.81 -8.84
C VAL A 128 13.65 3.27 -9.67
N ARG A 129 14.81 3.96 -9.63
CA ARG A 129 16.04 3.54 -10.35
C ARG A 129 17.05 2.81 -9.45
N ALA A 130 16.77 2.71 -8.16
CA ALA A 130 17.71 2.12 -7.19
C ALA A 130 17.73 0.58 -7.22
N PHE A 131 16.79 -0.04 -7.93
CA PHE A 131 16.61 -1.49 -7.99
C PHE A 131 16.55 -1.96 -9.47
N PRO A 132 17.68 -1.89 -10.20
CA PRO A 132 17.69 -2.06 -11.65
C PRO A 132 17.27 -3.45 -12.14
N ASP A 133 17.38 -4.48 -11.28
CA ASP A 133 17.04 -5.87 -11.62
C ASP A 133 15.65 -6.30 -11.11
N ALA A 134 14.93 -5.40 -10.42
CA ALA A 134 13.65 -5.72 -9.79
C ALA A 134 12.45 -5.38 -10.69
N LEU A 135 11.36 -6.11 -10.52
CA LEU A 135 10.04 -5.69 -10.97
C LEU A 135 9.55 -4.57 -10.05
N ILE A 136 9.43 -3.36 -10.59
CA ILE A 136 8.97 -2.20 -9.82
C ILE A 136 7.45 -2.04 -9.97
N GLY A 137 6.74 -2.22 -8.86
CA GLY A 137 5.33 -1.91 -8.69
C GLY A 137 5.13 -0.56 -7.99
N LEU A 138 4.07 0.16 -8.35
CA LEU A 138 3.76 1.47 -7.76
C LEU A 138 2.33 1.50 -7.22
N THR A 139 2.17 2.15 -6.07
CA THR A 139 0.89 2.74 -5.65
C THR A 139 1.15 4.24 -5.43
N PRO A 140 1.03 5.07 -6.47
CA PRO A 140 1.54 6.45 -6.47
C PRO A 140 0.65 7.44 -5.70
N GLN A 141 -0.34 6.96 -4.95
CA GLN A 141 -1.37 7.77 -4.30
C GLN A 141 -0.79 8.93 -3.48
N GLY A 142 0.29 8.68 -2.73
CA GLY A 142 0.93 9.72 -1.92
C GLY A 142 1.60 10.83 -2.73
N TRP A 143 2.05 10.57 -3.96
CA TRP A 143 2.62 11.61 -4.83
C TRP A 143 1.54 12.48 -5.49
N MET A 144 0.30 11.98 -5.56
CA MET A 144 -0.86 12.71 -6.08
C MET A 144 -1.65 13.43 -4.98
N ARG A 145 -1.06 13.59 -3.77
CA ARG A 145 -1.71 14.23 -2.62
C ARG A 145 -0.99 15.49 -2.18
N SER A 146 -1.77 16.51 -1.89
CA SER A 146 -1.35 17.69 -1.14
C SER A 146 -2.34 17.94 0.01
N TRP A 147 -1.97 18.81 0.95
CA TRP A 147 -2.86 19.23 2.01
C TRP A 147 -2.63 20.70 2.38
N ASP A 148 -3.66 21.33 2.91
CA ASP A 148 -3.60 22.71 3.41
C ASP A 148 -3.18 22.75 4.90
N ASN A 149 -3.12 23.97 5.47
CA ASN A 149 -2.75 24.18 6.88
C ASN A 149 -3.72 23.52 7.88
N THR A 150 -4.90 23.07 7.44
CA THR A 150 -5.86 22.33 8.26
C THR A 150 -5.71 20.81 8.13
N GLY A 151 -4.73 20.37 7.32
CA GLY A 151 -4.49 18.97 7.03
C GLY A 151 -5.48 18.38 6.04
N ARG A 152 -6.34 19.18 5.38
CA ARG A 152 -7.32 18.62 4.44
C ARG A 152 -6.61 18.11 3.18
N VAL A 153 -6.68 16.80 2.95
CA VAL A 153 -6.05 16.14 1.80
C VAL A 153 -6.84 16.43 0.53
N ARG A 154 -6.11 16.73 -0.55
CA ARG A 154 -6.63 16.99 -1.89
C ARG A 154 -5.72 16.35 -2.93
N PHE A 155 -6.27 16.12 -4.11
CA PHE A 155 -5.46 15.81 -5.27
C PHE A 155 -4.44 16.92 -5.55
N SER A 156 -3.28 16.53 -6.02
CA SER A 156 -2.23 17.40 -6.54
C SER A 156 -1.69 16.81 -7.83
N GLU A 157 -1.28 17.67 -8.75
CA GLU A 157 -0.45 17.24 -9.88
C GLU A 157 0.81 16.53 -9.37
N TRP A 158 1.29 15.58 -10.17
CA TRP A 158 2.49 14.80 -9.91
C TRP A 158 3.54 15.07 -11.00
N PRO A 159 4.39 16.09 -10.84
CA PRO A 159 5.35 16.49 -11.87
C PRO A 159 6.35 15.38 -12.25
N GLU A 160 6.70 14.50 -11.31
CA GLU A 160 7.63 13.39 -11.53
C GLU A 160 6.98 12.16 -12.19
N ALA A 161 5.68 12.19 -12.52
CA ALA A 161 4.94 11.06 -13.07
C ALA A 161 5.67 10.40 -14.25
N GLY A 162 6.03 11.17 -15.28
CA GLY A 162 6.70 10.64 -16.46
C GLY A 162 8.06 9.98 -16.14
N PHE A 163 8.81 10.52 -15.17
CA PHE A 163 10.08 9.93 -14.73
C PHE A 163 9.84 8.62 -13.97
N VAL A 164 8.94 8.62 -12.99
CA VAL A 164 8.73 7.45 -12.13
C VAL A 164 8.00 6.33 -12.88
N LEU A 165 6.91 6.64 -13.57
CA LEU A 165 6.14 5.68 -14.36
C LEU A 165 7.01 5.08 -15.47
N GLY A 166 7.82 5.90 -16.15
CA GLY A 166 8.74 5.45 -17.21
C GLY A 166 9.84 4.50 -16.75
N ASN A 167 10.11 4.41 -15.44
CA ASN A 167 11.07 3.48 -14.85
C ASN A 167 10.40 2.34 -14.06
N ALA A 168 9.06 2.24 -14.09
CA ALA A 168 8.32 1.22 -13.37
C ALA A 168 7.70 0.17 -14.31
N THR A 169 7.39 -1.01 -13.76
CA THR A 169 6.75 -2.09 -14.51
C THR A 169 5.23 -2.00 -14.46
N ALA A 170 4.68 -1.74 -13.28
CA ALA A 170 3.24 -1.67 -13.07
C ALA A 170 2.88 -0.59 -12.05
N ALA A 171 1.73 0.07 -12.23
CA ALA A 171 1.15 0.97 -11.24
C ALA A 171 -0.32 0.66 -11.01
N VAL A 172 -0.78 0.85 -9.78
CA VAL A 172 -2.17 0.73 -9.37
C VAL A 172 -2.61 1.95 -8.58
N PHE A 173 -3.74 2.54 -8.95
CA PHE A 173 -4.41 3.62 -8.22
C PHE A 173 -5.92 3.57 -8.49
N SER A 174 -6.73 4.30 -7.70
CA SER A 174 -8.18 4.34 -7.93
C SER A 174 -8.59 5.54 -8.79
N ILE A 175 -9.68 5.45 -9.52
CA ILE A 175 -10.20 6.57 -10.33
C ILE A 175 -10.45 7.82 -9.47
N GLU A 176 -10.80 7.63 -8.20
CA GLU A 176 -10.97 8.71 -7.23
C GLU A 176 -9.65 9.40 -6.84
N ASP A 177 -8.50 8.73 -6.95
CA ASP A 177 -7.18 9.34 -6.69
C ASP A 177 -6.86 10.46 -7.69
N VAL A 178 -7.42 10.38 -8.91
CA VAL A 178 -7.31 11.41 -9.96
C VAL A 178 -8.62 12.20 -10.12
N GLN A 179 -9.45 12.24 -9.08
CA GLN A 179 -10.74 12.96 -9.06
C GLN A 179 -11.72 12.57 -10.18
N ASN A 180 -11.64 11.33 -10.67
CA ASN A 180 -12.39 10.84 -11.83
C ASN A 180 -12.07 11.57 -13.14
N ASP A 181 -10.86 12.12 -13.24
CA ASP A 181 -10.39 12.77 -14.45
C ASP A 181 -9.56 11.80 -15.30
N GLU A 182 -10.20 11.24 -16.32
CA GLU A 182 -9.60 10.24 -17.23
C GLU A 182 -8.37 10.76 -17.98
N ARG A 183 -8.18 12.08 -18.07
CA ARG A 183 -6.99 12.67 -18.71
C ARG A 183 -5.69 12.25 -18.03
N TYR A 184 -5.71 12.08 -16.70
CA TYR A 184 -4.54 11.56 -15.98
C TYR A 184 -4.31 10.07 -16.25
N ILE A 185 -5.37 9.29 -16.48
CA ILE A 185 -5.24 7.87 -16.86
C ILE A 185 -4.57 7.76 -18.22
N GLU A 186 -5.04 8.54 -19.20
CA GLU A 186 -4.44 8.61 -20.54
C GLU A 186 -2.96 9.03 -20.45
N GLU A 187 -2.66 10.10 -19.72
CA GLU A 187 -1.29 10.58 -19.50
C GLU A 187 -0.41 9.49 -18.87
N PHE A 188 -0.83 8.91 -17.74
CA PHE A 188 -0.03 7.92 -17.02
C PHE A 188 0.15 6.63 -17.81
N SER A 189 -0.87 6.20 -18.55
CA SER A 189 -0.80 5.02 -19.42
C SER A 189 0.23 5.17 -20.55
N SER A 190 0.50 6.41 -20.98
CA SER A 190 1.54 6.68 -21.98
C SER A 190 2.97 6.51 -21.46
N HIS A 191 3.14 6.50 -20.12
CA HIS A 191 4.43 6.42 -19.46
C HIS A 191 4.74 5.05 -18.84
N ILE A 192 3.75 4.18 -18.63
CA ILE A 192 3.94 2.90 -17.96
C ILE A 192 3.47 1.71 -18.80
N ARG A 193 4.11 0.55 -18.59
CA ARG A 193 3.76 -0.68 -19.29
C ARG A 193 2.42 -1.27 -18.86
N ILE A 194 2.16 -1.30 -17.55
CA ILE A 194 0.93 -1.88 -16.98
C ILE A 194 0.32 -0.84 -16.04
N LEU A 195 -0.90 -0.44 -16.32
CA LEU A 195 -1.68 0.45 -15.48
C LEU A 195 -2.98 -0.23 -15.06
N ALA A 196 -3.16 -0.43 -13.77
CA ALA A 196 -4.42 -0.91 -13.20
C ALA A 196 -5.15 0.25 -12.52
N VAL A 197 -6.36 0.55 -12.98
CA VAL A 197 -7.23 1.55 -12.36
C VAL A 197 -8.38 0.82 -11.68
N THR A 198 -8.60 1.11 -10.40
CA THR A 198 -9.73 0.52 -9.66
C THR A 198 -10.86 1.54 -9.52
N GLU A 199 -12.08 1.11 -9.77
CA GLU A 199 -13.28 1.92 -9.62
C GLU A 199 -14.01 1.52 -8.35
N GLY A 200 -13.58 2.06 -7.19
CA GLY A 200 -14.22 1.87 -5.87
C GLY A 200 -15.10 0.62 -5.68
N ALA A 201 -16.33 0.81 -5.18
CA ALA A 201 -17.36 -0.23 -5.14
C ALA A 201 -18.18 -0.33 -6.45
N GLY A 202 -17.67 0.24 -7.53
CA GLY A 202 -18.31 0.26 -8.84
C GLY A 202 -17.39 -0.32 -9.90
N VAL A 203 -17.31 -1.64 -10.00
CA VAL A 203 -16.81 -2.42 -11.16
C VAL A 203 -15.49 -1.90 -11.79
N ALA A 204 -14.35 -2.51 -11.45
CA ALA A 204 -13.06 -2.16 -12.05
C ALA A 204 -13.04 -2.21 -13.59
N GLY A 205 -12.87 -1.06 -14.25
CA GLY A 205 -12.53 -0.94 -15.67
C GLY A 205 -11.02 -0.93 -15.88
N GLY A 206 -10.48 -1.99 -16.48
CA GLY A 206 -9.08 -2.03 -16.94
C GLY A 206 -8.95 -1.55 -18.38
N ILE A 207 -8.01 -0.65 -18.67
CA ILE A 207 -7.59 -0.32 -20.04
C ILE A 207 -6.22 -0.97 -20.30
N GLU A 208 -6.21 -1.98 -21.17
CA GLU A 208 -5.00 -2.68 -21.61
C GLU A 208 -4.37 -1.99 -22.84
N GLY A 209 -3.17 -1.43 -22.67
CA GLY A 209 -2.33 -0.99 -23.77
C GLY A 209 -1.59 -2.15 -24.44
N GLY A 210 -2.17 -2.76 -25.47
CA GLY A 210 -1.44 -3.53 -26.50
C GLY A 210 -1.28 -5.05 -26.28
N ARG A 211 -2.19 -5.84 -26.90
CA ARG A 211 -2.15 -7.30 -27.19
C ARG A 211 -1.60 -8.20 -26.07
N GLY A 212 -2.47 -8.65 -25.16
CA GLY A 212 -2.20 -9.85 -24.36
C GLY A 212 -3.22 -10.16 -23.27
N GLN A 213 -4.29 -10.88 -23.63
CA GLN A 213 -5.21 -11.68 -22.80
C GLN A 213 -5.50 -11.22 -21.36
N ALA A 214 -6.72 -10.72 -21.19
CA ALA A 214 -7.44 -10.56 -19.94
C ALA A 214 -7.35 -11.80 -19.03
N VAL A 215 -6.94 -11.60 -17.78
CA VAL A 215 -7.22 -12.53 -16.68
C VAL A 215 -8.32 -11.88 -15.85
N GLY A 216 -9.53 -12.46 -15.95
CA GLY A 216 -10.72 -11.99 -15.25
C GLY A 216 -10.50 -11.88 -13.74
N GLY A 217 -10.97 -10.77 -13.18
CA GLY A 217 -11.12 -10.62 -11.74
C GLY A 217 -12.10 -11.67 -11.21
N ALA A 218 -11.76 -12.25 -10.07
CA ALA A 218 -12.65 -13.15 -9.37
C ALA A 218 -13.97 -12.42 -9.04
N GLU A 219 -15.07 -12.96 -9.55
CA GLU A 219 -16.41 -12.62 -9.11
C GLU A 219 -16.52 -12.98 -7.62
N ASP A 220 -16.73 -11.99 -6.76
CA ASP A 220 -17.12 -12.22 -5.38
C ASP A 220 -18.65 -12.34 -5.34
N GLU A 221 -19.14 -13.56 -5.61
CA GLU A 221 -20.52 -13.95 -5.30
C GLU A 221 -20.71 -14.00 -3.78
N ALA A 222 -21.08 -12.86 -3.20
CA ALA A 222 -21.74 -12.79 -1.90
C ALA A 222 -22.82 -11.70 -1.91
N ALA A 223 -23.76 -11.82 -2.85
CA ALA A 223 -25.03 -11.11 -2.78
C ALA A 223 -25.89 -11.75 -1.67
N GLY A 224 -25.87 -11.14 -0.48
CA GLY A 224 -26.73 -11.51 0.64
C GLY A 224 -27.22 -10.27 1.38
N GLU A 225 -28.41 -9.81 0.97
CA GLU A 225 -29.39 -8.99 1.71
C GLU A 225 -28.93 -7.70 2.42
N ARG A 226 -29.37 -6.57 1.84
CA ARG A 226 -29.43 -5.26 2.47
C ARG A 226 -30.31 -5.31 3.72
N GLN A 227 -29.75 -4.93 4.87
CA GLN A 227 -30.53 -4.39 5.98
C GLN A 227 -29.85 -3.13 6.55
N HIS A 228 -30.68 -2.10 6.70
CA HIS A 228 -30.34 -0.80 7.26
C HIS A 228 -29.82 -0.93 8.70
N ASP A 229 -28.53 -0.74 8.94
CA ASP A 229 -27.96 -0.10 10.14
C ASP A 229 -26.43 0.08 9.94
N GLY A 230 -25.83 1.03 10.65
CA GLY A 230 -24.45 1.51 10.50
C GLY A 230 -23.38 0.45 10.27
N THR A 231 -22.61 0.61 9.20
CA THR A 231 -21.61 -0.36 8.73
C THR A 231 -20.32 -0.27 9.54
N VAL A 232 -20.12 -1.22 10.44
CA VAL A 232 -18.81 -1.69 10.89
C VAL A 232 -18.23 -2.57 9.77
N TRP A 233 -16.99 -2.30 9.36
CA TRP A 233 -16.27 -3.16 8.41
C TRP A 233 -16.13 -4.56 8.99
N PRO A 234 -16.55 -5.64 8.29
CA PRO A 234 -16.40 -6.99 8.84
C PRO A 234 -14.91 -7.32 8.98
N ARG A 235 -14.54 -7.86 10.15
CA ARG A 235 -13.20 -8.41 10.38
C ARG A 235 -12.91 -9.50 9.34
N PRO A 236 -11.75 -9.49 8.66
CA PRO A 236 -11.34 -10.62 7.83
C PRO A 236 -11.23 -11.88 8.69
N ASN A 237 -12.00 -12.91 8.36
CA ASN A 237 -12.06 -14.16 9.13
C ASN A 237 -10.90 -15.08 8.71
N TRP A 238 -9.69 -14.80 9.19
CA TRP A 238 -8.48 -15.58 8.90
C TRP A 238 -8.42 -16.92 9.67
N GLU A 239 -9.37 -17.20 10.58
CA GLU A 239 -9.33 -18.38 11.45
C GLU A 239 -9.90 -19.67 10.81
N ARG A 240 -10.43 -19.63 9.58
CA ARG A 240 -11.17 -20.78 9.01
C ARG A 240 -10.43 -21.64 7.98
N ARG A 241 -9.10 -21.62 7.92
CA ARG A 241 -8.31 -22.57 7.12
C ARG A 241 -6.99 -22.96 7.80
N LEU A 242 -7.08 -23.73 8.88
CA LEU A 242 -5.99 -24.62 9.29
C LEU A 242 -6.50 -26.06 9.23
N PRO A 243 -5.89 -26.96 8.44
CA PRO A 243 -6.19 -28.38 8.56
C PRO A 243 -5.75 -28.86 9.94
N ALA A 244 -6.64 -29.58 10.63
CA ALA A 244 -6.39 -30.13 11.96
C ALA A 244 -5.10 -30.98 11.94
N ALA A 245 -4.12 -30.60 12.78
CA ALA A 245 -2.95 -31.42 13.03
C ALA A 245 -3.38 -32.72 13.69
N GLN A 246 -3.07 -33.86 13.05
CA GLN A 246 -3.25 -35.18 13.64
C GLN A 246 -2.28 -35.35 14.82
N THR A 247 -2.82 -35.61 16.00
CA THR A 247 -2.07 -35.98 17.20
C THR A 247 -1.44 -37.36 17.03
N PRO A 248 -0.13 -37.57 17.30
CA PRO A 248 0.42 -38.92 17.32
C PRO A 248 -0.04 -39.65 18.59
N GLY A 249 -0.59 -40.85 18.40
CA GLY A 249 -1.04 -41.73 19.47
C GLY A 249 0.08 -42.05 20.47
N ARG A 250 -0.24 -41.93 21.76
CA ARG A 250 0.57 -42.48 22.85
C ARG A 250 0.36 -44.00 22.88
N ARG A 251 1.47 -44.73 23.01
CA ARG A 251 1.47 -46.08 23.60
C ARG A 251 1.20 -45.98 25.10
#